data_AF-Q31CG3-F1
#
_entry.id   AF-Q31CG3-F1
#
_cell.length_a   1.000
_cell.length_b   1.000
_cell.length_c   1.000
_cell.angle_alpha   90.00
_cell.angle_beta   90.00
_cell.angle_gamma   90.00
#
_symmetry.space_group_name_H-M   'P 1'
#
loop_
_entity.id
_entity.type
_entity.pdbx_description
1 polymer ?
#
loop_
_entity_poly.entity_id
_entity_poly.type
_entity_poly.pdbx_seq_one_letter_code
_entity_poly.pdbx_strand_id
1 'polypeptide(L)' 'MSSVMPLSSYRMHRIYLAATMNYGLGSDDPEELAYYNKIRKEMDDMKKEPFKKGIPLNWDTPEGMDK' A
#
# COMPACT_ATOMS: atom_id res chain seq x y z
N MET A 1 -26.11 -17.66 -5.83
CA MET A 1 -25.06 -17.13 -4.93
C MET A 1 -23.90 -16.66 -5.79
N SER A 2 -23.66 -15.35 -5.87
CA SER A 2 -22.39 -14.83 -6.40
C SER A 2 -21.32 -15.14 -5.37
N SER A 3 -20.40 -16.05 -5.68
CA SER A 3 -19.30 -16.43 -4.80
C SER A 3 -18.35 -15.23 -4.68
N VAL A 4 -18.41 -14.51 -3.55
CA VAL A 4 -17.40 -13.51 -3.17
C VAL A 4 -16.11 -14.29 -2.93
N MET A 5 -15.23 -14.37 -3.92
CA MET A 5 -13.92 -14.98 -3.73
C MET A 5 -13.02 -13.92 -3.12
N PRO A 6 -12.53 -14.11 -1.87
CA PRO A 6 -11.59 -13.16 -1.30
C PRO A 6 -10.40 -13.00 -2.25
N LEU A 7 -10.01 -11.75 -2.51
CA LEU A 7 -8.89 -11.44 -3.40
C LEU A 7 -7.67 -12.27 -2.96
N SER A 8 -7.15 -13.11 -3.85
CA SER A 8 -5.94 -13.86 -3.54
C SER A 8 -4.77 -12.90 -3.28
N SER A 9 -3.78 -13.33 -2.50
CA SER A 9 -2.60 -12.49 -2.21
C SER A 9 -1.92 -11.96 -3.48
N TYR A 10 -1.93 -12.76 -4.55
CA TYR A 10 -1.43 -12.33 -5.87
C TYR A 10 -2.25 -11.20 -6.48
N ARG A 11 -3.59 -11.30 -6.44
CA ARG A 11 -4.49 -10.24 -6.93
C ARG A 11 -4.29 -8.97 -6.12
N MET A 12 -4.30 -9.07 -4.78
CA MET A 12 -4.04 -7.92 -3.90
C MET A 12 -2.71 -7.23 -4.19
N HIS A 13 -1.62 -7.99 -4.38
CA HIS A 13 -0.30 -7.42 -4.64
C HIS A 13 -0.25 -6.62 -5.95
N ARG A 14 -0.84 -7.14 -7.03
CA ARG A 14 -0.92 -6.41 -8.31
C ARG A 14 -1.71 -5.11 -8.18
N ILE A 15 -2.83 -5.15 -7.45
CA ILE A 15 -3.67 -3.97 -7.21
C ILE A 15 -2.92 -2.91 -6.40
N TYR A 16 -2.16 -3.33 -5.39
CA TYR A 16 -1.31 -2.45 -4.59
C TYR A 16 -0.22 -1.76 -5.43
N LEU A 17 0.46 -2.50 -6.30
CA LEU A 17 1.44 -1.92 -7.22
C LEU A 17 0.79 -0.93 -8.19
N ALA A 18 -0.37 -1.29 -8.76
CA ALA A 18 -1.11 -0.41 -9.65
C ALA A 18 -1.54 0.89 -8.96
N ALA A 19 -2.03 0.83 -7.72
CA ALA A 19 -2.42 2.00 -6.95
C ALA A 19 -1.21 2.89 -6.60
N THR A 20 -0.10 2.27 -6.17
CA THR A 20 1.13 2.97 -5.77
C THR A 20 1.82 3.66 -6.93
N MET A 21 1.89 3.00 -8.09
CA MET A 21 2.57 3.51 -9.29
C MET A 21 1.62 4.28 -10.21
N ASN A 22 0.34 4.44 -9.82
CA ASN A 22 -0.72 5.08 -10.59
C ASN A 22 -0.93 4.45 -11.99
N TYR A 23 -0.79 3.12 -12.08
CA TYR A 23 -1.19 2.37 -13.27
C TYR A 23 -2.70 2.10 -13.28
N GLY A 24 -3.24 1.85 -14.47
CA GLY A 24 -4.62 1.40 -14.63
C GLY A 24 -4.80 -0.01 -14.04
N LEU A 25 -5.87 -0.19 -13.27
CA LEU A 25 -6.19 -1.48 -12.64
C LEU A 25 -6.47 -2.58 -13.69
N GLY A 26 -7.04 -2.19 -14.84
CA GLY A 26 -7.35 -3.10 -15.95
C GLY A 26 -8.37 -4.18 -15.61
N SER A 27 -9.13 -3.99 -14.54
CA SER A 27 -10.11 -4.95 -14.02
C SER A 27 -11.43 -4.26 -13.73
N ASP A 28 -12.50 -4.90 -14.20
CA ASP A 28 -13.89 -4.47 -13.99
C ASP A 28 -14.52 -5.15 -12.78
N ASP A 29 -13.76 -5.98 -12.04
CA ASP A 29 -14.24 -6.65 -10.85
C ASP A 29 -14.50 -5.62 -9.72
N PRO A 30 -15.73 -5.56 -9.16
CA PRO A 30 -16.09 -4.56 -8.16
C PRO A 30 -15.27 -4.72 -6.86
N GLU A 31 -14.84 -5.93 -6.52
CA GLU A 31 -14.01 -6.21 -5.35
C GLU A 31 -12.58 -5.67 -5.51
N GLU A 32 -11.99 -5.82 -6.70
CA GLU A 32 -10.67 -5.26 -6.99
C GLU A 32 -10.69 -3.74 -7.01
N LEU A 33 -11.75 -3.16 -7.60
CA LEU A 33 -11.97 -1.71 -7.61
C LEU A 33 -12.13 -1.14 -6.19
N ALA A 34 -12.90 -1.82 -5.34
CA ALA A 34 -13.07 -1.42 -3.95
C ALA A 34 -11.73 -1.42 -3.18
N TYR A 35 -10.92 -2.46 -3.38
CA TYR A 35 -9.60 -2.56 -2.76
C TYR A 35 -8.62 -1.50 -3.30
N TYR A 36 -8.60 -1.28 -4.61
CA TYR A 36 -7.79 -0.22 -5.25
C TYR A 36 -8.13 1.17 -4.71
N ASN A 37 -9.42 1.49 -4.61
CA ASN A 37 -9.89 2.78 -4.09
C ASN A 37 -9.54 2.97 -2.62
N LYS A 38 -9.60 1.91 -1.81
CA LYS A 38 -9.17 1.95 -0.41
C LYS A 38 -7.69 2.33 -0.29
N ILE A 39 -6.81 1.68 -1.05
CA ILE A 39 -5.36 1.97 -1.04
C ILE A 39 -5.10 3.41 -1.48
N ARG A 40 -5.73 3.87 -2.58
CA ARG A 40 -5.56 5.26 -3.05
C ARG A 40 -5.98 6.28 -2.00
N LYS A 41 -7.08 6.00 -1.27
CA LYS A 41 -7.54 6.86 -0.18
C LYS A 41 -6.54 6.87 0.97
N GLU A 42 -6.07 5.71 1.41
CA GLU A 42 -5.05 5.61 2.47
C GLU A 42 -3.76 6.36 2.09
N MET A 43 -3.29 6.24 0.84
CA MET A 43 -2.12 6.97 0.35
C MET A 43 -2.34 8.48 0.25
N ASP A 44 -3.54 8.91 -0.16
CA ASP A 44 -3.91 10.33 -0.20
C ASP A 44 -3.98 10.91 1.21
N ASP A 45 -4.54 10.16 2.17
CA ASP A 45 -4.57 10.52 3.58
C ASP A 45 -3.14 10.58 4.16
N MET A 46 -2.25 9.64 3.82
CA MET A 46 -0.82 9.70 4.20
C MET A 46 -0.06 10.89 3.57
N LYS A 47 -0.43 11.32 2.36
CA LYS A 47 0.14 12.51 1.70
C LYS A 47 -0.38 13.81 2.32
N LYS A 48 -1.62 13.81 2.80
CA LYS A 48 -2.27 14.93 3.49
C LYS A 48 -1.81 15.07 4.93
N GLU A 49 -1.48 13.97 5.59
CA GLU A 49 -0.64 14.04 6.77
C GLU A 49 0.66 14.73 6.33
N PRO A 50 1.03 15.89 6.90
CA PRO A 50 2.38 16.36 6.71
C PRO A 50 3.23 15.25 7.27
N PHE A 51 3.86 14.45 6.39
CA PHE A 51 5.04 13.68 6.77
C PHE A 51 5.87 14.70 7.52
N LYS A 52 5.84 14.60 8.86
CA LYS A 52 6.70 15.40 9.69
C LYS A 52 8.08 15.02 9.17
N LYS A 53 8.68 15.92 8.38
CA LYS A 53 10.12 16.05 8.26
C LYS A 53 10.61 16.07 9.70
N GLY A 54 10.87 14.92 10.29
CA GLY A 54 10.83 14.82 11.74
C GLY A 54 10.68 13.44 12.34
N ILE A 55 10.89 12.36 11.57
CA ILE A 55 11.65 11.25 12.15
C ILE A 55 13.06 11.43 11.59
N PRO A 56 14.03 11.93 12.38
CA PRO A 56 15.42 11.68 12.03
C PRO A 56 15.52 10.16 11.93
N LEU A 57 15.95 9.65 10.78
CA LEU A 57 16.31 8.26 10.64
C LEU A 57 17.56 8.03 11.51
N ASN A 58 17.40 7.99 12.84
CA ASN A 58 18.37 7.37 13.70
C ASN A 58 18.21 5.88 13.45
N TRP A 59 18.95 5.39 12.48
CA TRP A 59 19.44 4.03 12.58
C TRP A 59 20.23 3.97 13.87
N ASP A 60 19.59 3.61 14.98
CA ASP A 60 20.24 3.07 16.16
C ASP A 60 20.90 1.76 15.72
N THR A 61 21.98 1.93 14.96
CA THR A 61 22.98 0.92 14.69
C THR A 61 23.57 0.69 16.07
N PRO A 62 23.47 -0.52 16.66
CA PRO A 62 24.28 -0.81 17.82
C PRO A 62 25.74 -0.82 17.35
N GLU A 63 26.39 0.34 17.44
CA GLU A 63 27.84 0.50 17.35
C GLU A 63 28.42 -0.24 18.56
N GLY A 64 28.58 -1.55 18.43
CA GLY A 64 28.87 -2.42 19.58
C GLY A 64 29.01 -3.89 19.25
N MET A 65 29.58 -4.23 18.09
CA MET A 65 30.16 -5.56 17.84
C MET A 65 31.57 -5.40 17.26
N ASP A 66 32.43 -4.68 17.97
CA ASP A 66 33.86 -4.88 17.89
C ASP A 66 34.37 -5.19 19.30
N LYS A 67 34.59 -6.49 19.56
CA LYS A 67 35.42 -6.98 20.64
C LYS A 67 36.18 -8.20 20.16
#